data_AF-A0A166WNF6-F1
#
_entry.id   AF-A0A166WNF6-F1
#
_cell.length_a   1.000
_cell.length_b   1.000
_cell.length_c   1.000
_cell.angle_alpha   90.00
_cell.angle_beta   90.00
_cell.angle_gamma   90.00
#
_symmetry.space_group_name_H-M   'P 1'
#
loop_
_entity.id
_entity.type
_entity.pdbx_description
1 polymer ?
#
loop_
_entity_poly.entity_id
_entity_poly.type
_entity_poly.pdbx_seq_one_letter_code
_entity_poly.pdbx_strand_id
1 'polypeptide(L)'
;MTKLSNLFATALFVANVIAQNGNGSPVSEYPSSSFFHAQETNASYHDQDGNQQASGGSNKDIEASCSTPECFQGKKLSYYIVYSPECTGRERHTEEVCLGSDAWCNHGDRAKLYGSKEKCLELRPKPQSKAPWLPRSEAACSDESEKCLGTDDACSSIENEILVAEAVEMDLDVFEKLCIEQRSKEGAADQPEQGPSPPKETPKPPATGPKPPAQPAQPETPSFQLPDSEGCSKPGADEEPCLGSIAWCDKHGQGDKNACLLTRGLDVKAFEETFQGLIAPVKEGILTWAQNVTKNAALREILFNSTKEAAQKSITTDLSGYMDKVQGSLEKQALEGLRKGLEKYAGQKLF
;
A
#
# COMPACT_ATOMS: atom_id res chain seq x y z
N MET A 1 -8.58 -21.69 -3.15
CA MET A 1 -7.21 -21.53 -2.60
C MET A 1 -6.08 -22.14 -3.47
N THR A 2 -6.29 -23.17 -4.30
CA THR A 2 -5.22 -23.79 -5.11
C THR A 2 -4.72 -22.96 -6.31
N LYS A 3 -5.43 -21.91 -6.74
CA LYS A 3 -5.05 -21.12 -7.92
C LYS A 3 -4.01 -20.03 -7.63
N LEU A 4 -4.02 -19.45 -6.43
CA LEU A 4 -2.99 -18.48 -5.99
C LEU A 4 -1.67 -19.19 -5.65
N SER A 5 -1.71 -20.36 -5.01
CA SER A 5 -0.51 -21.17 -4.77
C SER A 5 0.18 -21.64 -6.06
N ASN A 6 -0.58 -21.86 -7.15
CA ASN A 6 -0.02 -22.24 -8.45
C ASN A 6 0.74 -21.09 -9.16
N LEU A 7 0.35 -19.84 -8.93
CA LEU A 7 1.05 -18.67 -9.50
C LEU A 7 2.41 -18.45 -8.83
N PHE A 8 2.49 -18.56 -7.51
CA PHE A 8 3.77 -18.54 -6.78
C PHE A 8 4.63 -19.75 -7.12
N ALA A 9 4.04 -20.94 -7.28
CA ALA A 9 4.77 -22.14 -7.68
C ALA A 9 5.36 -22.02 -9.11
N THR A 10 4.66 -21.36 -10.04
CA THR A 10 5.15 -21.17 -11.41
C THR A 10 6.29 -20.14 -11.47
N ALA A 11 6.20 -19.05 -10.69
CA ALA A 11 7.30 -18.09 -10.56
C ALA A 11 8.54 -18.69 -9.87
N LEU A 12 8.34 -19.50 -8.82
CA LEU A 12 9.40 -20.25 -8.14
C LEU A 12 10.02 -21.34 -9.04
N PHE A 13 9.24 -21.98 -9.91
CA PHE A 13 9.76 -22.96 -10.87
C PHE A 13 10.67 -22.32 -11.91
N VAL A 14 10.32 -21.13 -12.42
CA VAL A 14 11.18 -20.38 -13.35
C VAL A 14 12.49 -19.96 -12.68
N ALA A 15 12.46 -19.56 -11.40
CA ALA A 15 13.67 -19.25 -10.63
C ALA A 15 14.55 -20.49 -10.37
N ASN A 16 13.94 -21.65 -10.05
CA ASN A 16 14.68 -22.89 -9.76
C ASN A 16 15.32 -23.52 -11.01
N VAL A 17 14.67 -23.45 -12.18
CA VAL A 17 15.23 -23.94 -13.45
C VAL A 17 16.45 -23.13 -13.89
N ILE A 18 16.56 -21.87 -13.45
CA ILE A 18 17.71 -21.00 -13.74
C ILE A 18 18.85 -21.22 -12.73
N ALA A 19 18.54 -21.53 -11.46
CA ALA A 19 19.54 -21.82 -10.43
C ALA A 19 20.33 -23.11 -10.68
N GLN A 20 19.77 -24.11 -11.38
CA GLN A 20 20.44 -25.39 -11.62
C GLN A 20 21.51 -25.37 -12.73
N ASN A 21 21.64 -24.27 -13.48
CA ASN A 21 22.66 -24.15 -14.55
C ASN A 21 23.93 -23.38 -14.12
N GLY A 22 24.07 -23.02 -12.85
CA GLY A 22 25.19 -22.23 -12.33
C GLY A 22 26.05 -22.96 -11.32
N ASN A 23 26.46 -24.21 -11.57
CA ASN A 23 27.35 -24.93 -10.66
C ASN A 23 28.82 -24.73 -11.06
N GLY A 24 29.45 -23.73 -10.44
CA GLY A 24 30.87 -23.43 -10.59
C GLY A 24 31.34 -22.45 -9.53
N SER A 25 31.48 -22.91 -8.28
CA SER A 25 32.11 -22.14 -7.20
C SER A 25 33.62 -22.01 -7.42
N PRO A 26 34.21 -20.80 -7.33
CA PRO A 26 35.58 -20.65 -6.91
C PRO A 26 35.64 -20.45 -5.40
N VAL A 27 36.52 -21.22 -4.77
CA VAL A 27 36.98 -21.07 -3.39
C VAL A 27 37.71 -19.73 -3.26
N SER A 28 37.28 -18.88 -2.33
CA SER A 28 37.97 -17.63 -1.98
C SER A 28 38.51 -17.75 -0.56
N GLU A 29 39.83 -17.87 -0.47
CA GLU A 29 40.61 -17.69 0.74
C GLU A 29 40.64 -16.19 1.11
N TYR A 30 40.32 -15.86 2.35
CA TYR A 30 40.53 -14.53 2.92
C TYR A 30 41.85 -14.52 3.71
N PRO A 31 42.78 -13.58 3.45
CA PRO A 31 43.80 -13.24 4.42
C PRO A 31 43.30 -12.14 5.35
N SER A 32 43.46 -12.38 6.65
CA SER A 32 43.28 -11.41 7.73
C SER A 32 44.32 -10.28 7.61
N SER A 33 43.88 -9.02 7.65
CA SER A 33 44.79 -7.88 7.84
C SER A 33 44.22 -6.81 8.78
N SER A 34 44.81 -6.78 9.97
CA SER A 34 45.35 -5.61 10.68
C SER A 34 44.63 -4.25 10.60
N PHE A 35 44.20 -3.82 11.79
CA PHE A 35 43.94 -2.45 12.25
C PHE A 35 44.91 -1.40 11.69
N PHE A 36 44.38 -0.36 11.05
CA PHE A 36 45.02 0.95 10.95
C PHE A 36 44.05 2.03 11.44
N HIS A 37 44.49 2.82 12.42
CA HIS A 37 43.87 4.08 12.83
C HIS A 37 44.17 5.13 11.76
N ALA A 38 43.14 5.65 11.09
CA ALA A 38 43.25 6.85 10.26
C ALA A 38 42.57 8.02 10.97
N GLN A 39 43.33 9.10 11.04
CA GLN A 39 43.07 10.36 11.72
C GLN A 39 42.12 11.22 10.87
N GLU A 40 41.00 11.65 11.43
CA GLU A 40 40.03 12.53 10.79
C GLU A 40 40.65 13.90 10.46
N THR A 41 40.67 14.26 9.17
CA THR A 41 40.86 15.64 8.72
C THR A 41 39.53 16.21 8.26
N ASN A 42 38.93 17.04 9.13
CA ASN A 42 37.74 17.83 8.82
C ASN A 42 38.04 18.87 7.75
N ALA A 43 37.67 18.59 6.49
CA ALA A 43 37.56 19.59 5.44
C ALA A 43 36.11 20.14 5.42
N SER A 44 35.91 21.24 6.14
CA SER A 44 34.67 22.03 6.11
C SER A 44 34.60 22.78 4.78
N TYR A 45 33.66 22.39 3.91
CA TYR A 45 33.36 23.10 2.67
C TYR A 45 32.32 24.19 3.00
N HIS A 46 32.79 25.43 3.14
CA HIS A 46 31.95 26.61 3.29
C HIS A 46 31.55 27.09 1.90
N ASP A 47 30.35 26.73 1.46
CA ASP A 47 29.69 27.43 0.35
C ASP A 47 29.04 28.69 0.95
N GLN A 48 29.63 29.86 0.66
CA GLN A 48 29.09 31.17 1.05
C GLN A 48 28.49 31.84 -0.19
N ASP A 49 27.33 31.35 -0.63
CA ASP A 49 26.43 32.17 -1.42
C ASP A 49 25.45 32.87 -0.48
N GLY A 50 25.58 34.20 -0.39
CA GLY A 50 24.87 35.08 0.53
C GLY A 50 23.39 35.26 0.20
N ASN A 51 22.60 34.19 0.33
CA ASN A 51 21.16 34.26 0.40
C ASN A 51 20.77 34.11 1.88
N GLN A 52 20.50 35.22 2.57
CA GLN A 52 19.98 35.20 3.93
C GLN A 52 18.70 34.36 3.94
N GLN A 53 18.80 33.13 4.45
CA GLN A 53 17.68 32.25 4.69
C GLN A 53 16.81 32.95 5.75
N ALA A 54 15.72 33.58 5.30
CA ALA A 54 14.74 34.20 6.18
C ALA A 54 14.36 33.15 7.23
N SER A 55 14.36 33.55 8.51
CA SER A 55 14.12 32.71 9.68
C SER A 55 12.67 32.22 9.80
N GLY A 56 12.11 31.72 8.70
CA GLY A 56 10.83 31.02 8.67
C GLY A 56 11.03 29.61 9.21
N GLY A 57 10.06 29.13 10.01
CA GLY A 57 10.02 27.73 10.43
C GLY A 57 10.08 26.78 9.24
N SER A 58 10.33 25.49 9.52
CA SER A 58 10.38 24.48 8.46
C SER A 58 9.07 24.47 7.66
N ASN A 59 9.09 24.00 6.41
CA ASN A 59 7.85 23.85 5.61
C ASN A 59 6.77 23.10 6.40
N LYS A 60 7.18 22.13 7.22
CA LYS A 60 6.33 21.35 8.11
C LYS A 60 5.62 22.21 9.16
N ASP A 61 6.31 23.17 9.78
CA ASP A 61 5.72 24.06 10.78
C ASP A 61 4.70 25.02 10.14
N ILE A 62 4.98 25.47 8.92
CA ILE A 62 4.08 26.33 8.15
C ILE A 62 2.83 25.55 7.71
N GLU A 63 2.99 24.32 7.23
CA GLU A 63 1.85 23.46 6.88
C GLU A 63 0.99 23.12 8.11
N ALA A 64 1.62 22.81 9.25
CA ALA A 64 0.89 22.53 10.49
C ALA A 64 0.07 23.72 11.00
N SER A 65 0.44 24.95 10.63
CA SER A 65 -0.26 26.18 11.03
C SER A 65 -1.25 26.71 9.99
N CYS A 66 -1.34 26.09 8.81
CA CYS A 66 -2.21 26.53 7.73
C CYS A 66 -3.18 25.43 7.28
N SER A 67 -4.48 25.72 7.35
CA SER A 67 -5.55 24.81 6.94
C SER A 67 -6.33 25.25 5.70
N THR A 68 -6.06 26.45 5.17
CA THR A 68 -6.70 26.97 3.96
C THR A 68 -5.67 27.57 2.98
N PRO A 69 -5.97 27.61 1.67
CA PRO A 69 -5.07 28.18 0.66
C PRO A 69 -4.66 29.63 0.97
N GLU A 70 -5.56 30.44 1.51
CA GLU A 70 -5.34 31.86 1.81
C GLU A 70 -4.28 32.04 2.91
N CYS A 71 -4.13 31.08 3.82
CA CYS A 71 -3.12 31.12 4.88
C CYS A 71 -1.69 31.12 4.31
N PHE A 72 -1.49 30.54 3.13
CA PHE A 72 -0.19 30.49 2.47
C PHE A 72 0.14 31.76 1.68
N GLN A 73 -0.80 32.71 1.55
CA GLN A 73 -0.59 33.91 0.75
C GLN A 73 0.56 34.76 1.31
N GLY A 74 1.55 35.04 0.47
CA GLY A 74 2.74 35.80 0.87
C GLY A 74 3.80 35.00 1.63
N LYS A 75 3.55 33.70 1.90
CA LYS A 75 4.58 32.80 2.43
C LYS A 75 5.47 32.27 1.30
N LYS A 76 6.73 32.05 1.61
CA LYS A 76 7.70 31.41 0.72
C LYS A 76 8.23 30.17 1.43
N LEU A 77 8.04 29.02 0.80
CA LEU A 77 8.47 27.73 1.29
C LEU A 77 9.77 27.31 0.58
N SER A 78 10.57 26.50 1.26
CA SER A 78 11.76 25.91 0.64
C SER A 78 11.35 24.90 -0.41
N TYR A 79 12.04 24.89 -1.55
CA TYR A 79 11.92 23.83 -2.54
C TYR A 79 12.91 22.72 -2.19
N TYR A 80 12.43 21.48 -2.10
CA TYR A 80 13.24 20.30 -1.85
C TYR A 80 13.34 19.47 -3.13
N ILE A 81 14.57 19.06 -3.45
CA ILE A 81 14.80 17.97 -4.41
C ILE A 81 14.50 16.64 -3.73
N VAL A 82 14.19 15.63 -4.53
CA VAL A 82 14.01 14.25 -4.03
C VAL A 82 15.34 13.77 -3.43
N TYR A 83 15.28 13.00 -2.34
CA TYR A 83 16.46 12.56 -1.58
C TYR A 83 17.39 13.70 -1.13
N SER A 84 16.80 14.84 -0.73
CA SER A 84 17.53 15.94 -0.13
C SER A 84 18.51 15.44 0.94
N PRO A 85 19.71 16.03 1.08
CA PRO A 85 20.63 15.68 2.16
C PRO A 85 20.03 15.87 3.56
N GLU A 86 18.97 16.67 3.68
CA GLU A 86 18.21 16.85 4.92
C GLU A 86 17.28 15.65 5.25
N CYS A 87 17.06 14.73 4.29
CA CYS A 87 16.30 13.50 4.47
C CYS A 87 17.08 12.49 5.33
N THR A 88 17.09 12.75 6.64
CA THR A 88 17.82 11.97 7.63
C THR A 88 16.84 11.10 8.41
N GLY A 89 16.37 9.99 7.83
CA GLY A 89 15.58 8.99 8.55
C GLY A 89 14.76 8.05 7.66
N ARG A 90 14.84 6.75 7.95
CA ARG A 90 14.06 5.68 7.27
C ARG A 90 12.55 5.78 7.45
N GLU A 91 12.07 6.58 8.40
CA GLU A 91 10.63 6.77 8.62
C GLU A 91 10.09 8.05 7.95
N ARG A 92 10.97 8.83 7.29
CA ARG A 92 10.63 10.14 6.73
C ARG A 92 10.38 10.13 5.22
N HIS A 93 10.28 8.96 4.60
CA HIS A 93 9.99 8.84 3.17
C HIS A 93 8.66 9.51 2.76
N THR A 94 7.78 9.83 3.71
CA THR A 94 6.54 10.57 3.46
C THR A 94 6.63 12.05 3.84
N GLU A 95 7.83 12.62 4.02
CA GLU A 95 8.02 14.05 4.26
C GLU A 95 8.50 14.75 2.99
N GLU A 96 8.17 16.05 2.83
CA GLU A 96 8.55 16.83 1.65
C GLU A 96 10.04 16.78 1.36
N VAL A 97 10.83 16.89 2.42
CA VAL A 97 12.30 16.88 2.34
C VAL A 97 12.84 15.60 1.71
N CYS A 98 12.13 14.48 1.82
CA CYS A 98 12.51 13.21 1.23
C CYS A 98 11.88 13.00 -0.15
N LEU A 99 10.60 13.31 -0.29
CA LEU A 99 9.83 13.11 -1.53
C LEU A 99 10.19 14.12 -2.63
N GLY A 100 10.68 15.30 -2.25
CA GLY A 100 10.82 16.44 -3.14
C GLY A 100 9.49 17.19 -3.36
N SER A 101 9.61 18.49 -3.62
CA SER A 101 8.47 19.41 -3.68
C SER A 101 7.48 19.12 -4.82
N ASP A 102 7.95 18.65 -5.99
CA ASP A 102 7.05 18.33 -7.10
C ASP A 102 6.13 17.13 -6.77
N ALA A 103 6.68 16.06 -6.19
CA ALA A 103 5.92 14.90 -5.75
C ALA A 103 5.03 15.25 -4.54
N TRP A 104 5.58 15.99 -3.57
CA TRP A 104 4.87 16.46 -2.40
C TRP A 104 3.60 17.24 -2.73
N CYS A 105 3.69 18.18 -3.67
CA CYS A 105 2.55 19.00 -4.09
C CYS A 105 1.46 18.21 -4.83
N ASN A 106 1.80 17.03 -5.35
CA ASN A 106 0.86 16.12 -5.99
C ASN A 106 0.29 15.05 -5.03
N HIS A 107 0.87 14.91 -3.84
CA HIS A 107 0.58 13.79 -2.95
C HIS A 107 -0.64 14.06 -2.05
N GLY A 108 -1.61 13.14 -2.07
CA GLY A 108 -2.81 13.16 -1.22
C GLY A 108 -3.64 14.44 -1.40
N ASP A 109 -4.18 14.96 -0.30
CA ASP A 109 -5.05 16.16 -0.32
C ASP A 109 -4.30 17.49 -0.50
N ARG A 110 -3.00 17.50 -0.81
CA ARG A 110 -2.23 18.75 -0.89
C ARG A 110 -2.68 19.66 -2.02
N ALA A 111 -3.03 19.11 -3.17
CA ALA A 111 -3.59 19.91 -4.25
C ALA A 111 -4.85 20.67 -3.79
N LYS A 112 -5.65 20.08 -2.90
CA LYS A 112 -6.82 20.73 -2.29
C LYS A 112 -6.42 21.75 -1.22
N LEU A 113 -5.46 21.43 -0.36
CA LEU A 113 -4.94 22.34 0.68
C LEU A 113 -4.37 23.63 0.10
N TYR A 114 -3.65 23.54 -1.02
CA TYR A 114 -3.05 24.68 -1.72
C TYR A 114 -3.94 25.24 -2.84
N GLY A 115 -5.09 24.61 -3.11
CA GLY A 115 -6.01 24.93 -4.20
C GLY A 115 -5.61 24.42 -5.58
N SER A 116 -4.33 24.11 -5.82
CA SER A 116 -3.83 23.35 -6.98
C SER A 116 -2.38 22.91 -6.74
N LYS A 117 -1.88 21.98 -7.56
CA LYS A 117 -0.46 21.61 -7.60
C LYS A 117 0.41 22.81 -7.99
N GLU A 118 -0.03 23.59 -8.96
CA GLU A 118 0.70 24.75 -9.49
C GLU A 118 0.87 25.81 -8.40
N LYS A 119 -0.20 26.15 -7.67
CA LYS A 119 -0.13 27.07 -6.52
C LYS A 119 0.79 26.55 -5.42
N CYS A 120 0.78 25.24 -5.15
CA CYS A 120 1.69 24.62 -4.20
C CYS A 120 3.17 24.82 -4.60
N LEU A 121 3.48 24.72 -5.90
CA LEU A 121 4.82 24.91 -6.45
C LEU A 121 5.21 26.40 -6.59
N GLU A 122 4.26 27.30 -6.82
CA GLU A 122 4.51 28.75 -6.84
C GLU A 122 5.05 29.26 -5.49
N LEU A 123 4.61 28.65 -4.38
CA LEU A 123 5.12 28.93 -3.05
C LEU A 123 6.55 28.42 -2.83
N ARG A 124 7.05 27.54 -3.72
CA ARG A 124 8.32 26.80 -3.62
C ARG A 124 9.18 27.10 -4.84
N PRO A 125 9.80 28.28 -4.91
CA PRO A 125 10.54 28.68 -6.09
C PRO A 125 11.67 27.69 -6.38
N LYS A 126 11.64 27.13 -7.58
CA LYS A 126 12.64 26.16 -8.04
C LYS A 126 14.03 26.79 -8.00
N PRO A 127 15.05 26.06 -7.56
CA PRO A 127 16.43 26.53 -7.67
C PRO A 127 16.75 26.84 -9.13
N GLN A 128 17.44 27.96 -9.37
CA GLN A 128 17.82 28.37 -10.73
C GLN A 128 18.90 27.48 -11.33
N SER A 129 19.73 26.88 -10.47
CA SER A 129 20.75 25.90 -10.84
C SER A 129 20.21 24.48 -10.69
N LYS A 130 20.68 23.58 -11.55
CA LYS A 130 20.49 22.14 -11.37
C LYS A 130 21.32 21.68 -10.17
N ALA A 131 20.87 20.63 -9.49
CA ALA A 131 21.67 19.97 -8.48
C ALA A 131 23.00 19.48 -9.10
N PRO A 132 24.13 19.59 -8.39
CA PRO A 132 25.39 19.00 -8.83
C PRO A 132 25.25 17.49 -8.99
N TRP A 133 25.89 16.95 -10.03
CA TRP A 133 25.98 15.51 -10.19
C TRP A 133 26.93 14.91 -9.15
N LEU A 134 26.47 13.92 -8.39
CA LEU A 134 27.23 13.26 -7.34
C LEU A 134 27.54 11.81 -7.76
N PRO A 135 28.82 11.40 -7.84
CA PRO A 135 29.13 9.98 -8.00
C PRO A 135 28.75 9.21 -6.74
N ARG A 136 28.55 7.90 -6.87
CA ARG A 136 28.33 7.01 -5.73
C ARG A 136 29.49 7.10 -4.74
N SER A 137 29.17 7.17 -3.45
CA SER A 137 30.18 7.20 -2.40
C SER A 137 30.93 5.86 -2.32
N GLU A 138 32.26 5.91 -2.28
CA GLU A 138 33.10 4.73 -1.99
C GLU A 138 33.07 4.36 -0.50
N ALA A 139 32.78 5.33 0.38
CA ALA A 139 32.64 5.08 1.80
C ALA A 139 31.34 4.32 2.08
N ALA A 140 31.40 3.38 3.03
CA ALA A 140 30.22 2.66 3.50
C ALA A 140 29.25 3.64 4.17
N CYS A 141 28.18 3.99 3.45
CA CYS A 141 27.09 4.80 3.95
C CYS A 141 25.85 3.92 4.19
N SER A 142 25.07 4.29 5.19
CA SER A 142 23.89 3.53 5.65
C SER A 142 22.57 4.23 5.37
N ASP A 143 22.63 5.47 4.88
CA ASP A 143 21.47 6.27 4.48
C ASP A 143 21.22 6.16 2.97
N GLU A 144 20.00 6.48 2.56
CA GLU A 144 19.57 6.44 1.15
C GLU A 144 19.68 7.83 0.50
N SER A 145 20.60 8.68 0.98
CA SER A 145 20.78 10.01 0.40
C SER A 145 21.43 9.94 -0.98
N GLU A 146 21.18 10.93 -1.83
CA GLU A 146 21.87 11.05 -3.13
C GLU A 146 23.39 11.12 -2.95
N LYS A 147 23.87 11.71 -1.85
CA LYS A 147 25.30 11.74 -1.50
C LYS A 147 25.87 10.35 -1.27
N CYS A 148 25.08 9.43 -0.73
CA CYS A 148 25.49 8.04 -0.51
C CYS A 148 25.40 7.23 -1.81
N LEU A 149 24.21 7.23 -2.42
CA LEU A 149 23.88 6.39 -3.57
C LEU A 149 24.53 6.87 -4.87
N GLY A 150 24.77 8.17 -5.00
CA GLY A 150 25.09 8.83 -6.26
C GLY A 150 23.83 9.20 -7.05
N THR A 151 23.94 10.19 -7.93
CA THR A 151 22.83 10.72 -8.73
C THR A 151 22.19 9.66 -9.63
N ASP A 152 22.99 8.77 -10.24
CA ASP A 152 22.48 7.68 -11.10
C ASP A 152 21.52 6.74 -10.35
N ASP A 153 21.96 6.22 -9.21
CA ASP A 153 21.21 5.25 -8.41
C ASP A 153 20.00 5.93 -7.73
N ALA A 154 20.16 7.18 -7.27
CA ALA A 154 19.08 7.98 -6.73
C ALA A 154 17.98 8.21 -7.79
N CYS A 155 18.33 8.72 -8.97
CA CYS A 155 17.36 8.94 -10.06
C CYS A 155 16.66 7.66 -10.50
N SER A 156 17.40 6.55 -10.60
CA SER A 156 16.82 5.24 -10.93
C SER A 156 15.82 4.76 -9.87
N SER A 157 16.03 5.13 -8.60
CA SER A 157 15.11 4.81 -7.51
C SER A 157 13.83 5.66 -7.56
N ILE A 158 13.94 6.94 -7.92
CA ILE A 158 12.79 7.86 -8.08
C ILE A 158 11.84 7.36 -9.16
N GLU A 159 12.36 6.96 -10.32
CA GLU A 159 11.54 6.45 -11.42
C GLU A 159 10.72 5.24 -10.97
N ASN A 160 11.30 4.37 -10.16
CA ASN A 160 10.60 3.19 -9.65
C ASN A 160 9.56 3.52 -8.56
N GLU A 161 9.83 4.48 -7.67
CA GLU A 161 8.89 4.86 -6.60
C GLU A 161 7.68 5.64 -7.12
N ILE A 162 7.88 6.58 -8.06
CA ILE A 162 6.79 7.33 -8.70
C ILE A 162 5.88 6.37 -9.45
N LEU A 163 6.46 5.42 -10.18
CA LEU A 163 5.69 4.40 -10.88
C LEU A 163 4.85 3.59 -9.89
N VAL A 164 5.44 3.09 -8.80
CA VAL A 164 4.69 2.32 -7.79
C VAL A 164 3.58 3.14 -7.14
N ALA A 165 3.81 4.41 -6.80
CA ALA A 165 2.77 5.25 -6.19
C ALA A 165 1.58 5.47 -7.14
N GLU A 166 1.82 5.72 -8.43
CA GLU A 166 0.76 6.04 -9.41
C GLU A 166 -0.20 4.88 -9.71
N ALA A 167 0.22 3.60 -9.65
CA ALA A 167 -0.75 2.49 -9.82
C ALA A 167 -1.04 1.70 -8.55
N VAL A 168 -0.55 2.15 -7.40
CA VAL A 168 -0.90 1.62 -6.10
C VAL A 168 -1.77 2.60 -5.29
N GLU A 169 -2.18 3.74 -5.87
CA GLU A 169 -3.50 4.32 -5.57
C GLU A 169 -4.61 3.36 -6.04
N MET A 170 -4.70 2.21 -5.38
CA MET A 170 -5.97 1.49 -5.28
C MET A 170 -6.91 2.50 -4.64
N ASP A 171 -7.88 2.97 -5.42
CA ASP A 171 -8.90 3.89 -4.96
C ASP A 171 -9.67 3.21 -3.82
N LEU A 172 -9.21 3.44 -2.59
CA LEU A 172 -9.77 2.85 -1.37
C LEU A 172 -11.23 3.29 -1.21
N ASP A 173 -11.60 4.44 -1.79
CA ASP A 173 -12.98 4.93 -1.82
C ASP A 173 -13.83 4.09 -2.80
N VAL A 174 -13.27 3.62 -3.92
CA VAL A 174 -13.92 2.64 -4.80
C VAL A 174 -14.10 1.29 -4.09
N PHE A 175 -13.08 0.80 -3.38
CA PHE A 175 -13.22 -0.40 -2.55
C PHE A 175 -14.31 -0.23 -1.48
N GLU A 176 -14.31 0.92 -0.80
CA GLU A 176 -15.29 1.27 0.21
C GLU A 176 -16.72 1.30 -0.35
N LYS A 177 -16.91 1.91 -1.52
CA LYS A 177 -18.20 2.01 -2.19
C LYS A 177 -18.73 0.62 -2.56
N LEU A 178 -17.87 -0.27 -3.05
CA LEU A 178 -18.22 -1.66 -3.38
C LEU A 178 -18.64 -2.44 -2.12
N CYS A 179 -17.93 -2.29 -1.01
CA CYS A 179 -18.31 -2.92 0.27
C CYS A 179 -19.68 -2.43 0.78
N ILE A 180 -19.97 -1.14 0.68
CA ILE A 180 -21.29 -0.59 1.06
C ILE A 180 -22.40 -1.12 0.13
N GLU A 181 -22.14 -1.18 -1.17
CA GLU A 181 -23.12 -1.62 -2.16
C GLU A 181 -23.49 -3.11 -1.99
N GLN A 182 -22.56 -3.96 -1.57
CA GLN A 182 -22.89 -5.36 -1.24
C GLN A 182 -23.81 -5.45 -0.01
N ARG A 183 -23.51 -4.68 1.05
CA ARG A 183 -24.35 -4.63 2.26
C ARG A 183 -25.79 -4.16 1.97
N SER A 184 -25.96 -3.19 1.06
CA SER A 184 -27.30 -2.70 0.71
C SER A 184 -28.10 -3.70 -0.12
N LYS A 185 -27.45 -4.57 -0.90
CA LYS A 185 -28.09 -5.65 -1.66
C LYS A 185 -28.59 -6.78 -0.75
N GLU A 186 -27.83 -7.10 0.31
CA GLU A 186 -28.23 -8.15 1.27
C GLU A 186 -29.42 -7.74 2.14
N GLY A 187 -29.49 -6.46 2.56
CA GLY A 187 -30.63 -5.95 3.34
C GLY A 187 -31.95 -5.83 2.57
N ALA A 188 -31.93 -5.91 1.23
CA ALA A 188 -33.13 -5.80 0.39
C ALA A 188 -33.76 -7.16 0.06
N ALA A 189 -33.02 -8.26 0.19
CA ALA A 189 -33.50 -9.60 -0.16
C ALA A 189 -34.52 -10.18 0.86
N ASP A 190 -34.57 -9.62 2.07
CA ASP A 190 -35.45 -10.08 3.15
C ASP A 190 -36.78 -9.31 3.25
N GLN A 191 -37.10 -8.40 2.30
CA GLN A 191 -38.46 -7.86 2.21
C GLN A 191 -39.34 -8.80 1.37
N PRO A 192 -40.37 -9.44 1.97
CA PRO A 192 -41.31 -10.24 1.19
C PRO A 192 -41.99 -9.34 0.15
N GLU A 193 -41.99 -9.78 -1.11
CA GLU A 193 -42.71 -9.10 -2.20
C GLU A 193 -44.13 -8.75 -1.74
N GLN A 194 -44.38 -7.45 -1.54
CA GLN A 194 -45.74 -6.97 -1.34
C GLN A 194 -46.47 -7.14 -2.68
N GLY A 195 -47.26 -8.22 -2.76
CA GLY A 195 -48.21 -8.44 -3.85
C GLY A 195 -49.16 -7.25 -4.04
N PRO A 196 -49.80 -7.13 -5.22
CA PRO A 196 -50.55 -5.95 -5.63
C PRO A 196 -51.61 -5.56 -4.58
N SER A 197 -51.58 -4.27 -4.21
CA SER A 197 -52.44 -3.70 -3.17
C SER A 197 -53.93 -3.98 -3.42
N PRO A 198 -54.71 -4.41 -2.40
CA PRO A 198 -56.15 -4.52 -2.54
C PRO A 198 -56.80 -3.14 -2.67
N PRO A 199 -58.00 -3.05 -3.29
CA PRO A 199 -58.71 -1.80 -3.45
C PRO A 199 -59.09 -1.17 -2.10
N LYS A 200 -58.96 0.15 -2.07
CA LYS A 200 -59.17 1.04 -0.93
C LYS A 200 -60.62 1.02 -0.44
N GLU A 201 -60.91 0.30 0.65
CA GLU A 201 -62.19 0.40 1.35
C GLU A 201 -62.16 1.48 2.45
N THR A 202 -63.25 2.24 2.51
CA THR A 202 -63.51 3.36 3.43
C THR A 202 -63.57 2.94 4.92
N PRO A 203 -63.20 3.82 5.88
CA PRO A 203 -63.03 3.45 7.28
C PRO A 203 -64.35 3.27 8.03
N LYS A 204 -64.47 2.14 8.75
CA LYS A 204 -65.50 1.86 9.78
C LYS A 204 -64.86 1.92 11.18
N PRO A 205 -65.56 2.40 12.23
CA PRO A 205 -64.97 2.60 13.56
C PRO A 205 -64.59 1.29 14.27
N PRO A 206 -63.62 1.33 15.21
CA PRO A 206 -62.96 0.14 15.72
C PRO A 206 -63.83 -0.61 16.73
N ALA A 207 -64.10 -1.88 16.42
CA ALA A 207 -64.52 -2.86 17.41
C ALA A 207 -63.26 -3.52 18.00
N THR A 208 -63.13 -3.45 19.32
CA THR A 208 -62.11 -4.11 20.13
C THR A 208 -62.26 -5.64 20.02
N GLY A 209 -61.52 -6.23 19.09
CA GLY A 209 -61.35 -7.68 18.95
C GLY A 209 -60.09 -8.20 19.65
N PRO A 210 -60.07 -9.47 20.09
CA PRO A 210 -58.96 -10.07 20.82
C PRO A 210 -57.67 -10.14 19.99
N LYS A 211 -56.55 -9.80 20.66
CA LYS A 211 -55.17 -9.79 20.14
C LYS A 211 -54.85 -11.13 19.44
N PRO A 212 -54.37 -11.11 18.18
CA PRO A 212 -53.93 -12.31 17.49
C PRO A 212 -52.82 -13.03 18.28
N PRO A 213 -52.81 -14.36 18.32
CA PRO A 213 -51.74 -15.12 18.96
C PRO A 213 -50.40 -14.78 18.28
N ALA A 214 -49.39 -14.46 19.10
CA ALA A 214 -48.06 -14.12 18.64
C ALA A 214 -47.51 -15.24 17.72
N GLN A 215 -47.13 -14.89 16.50
CA GLN A 215 -46.43 -15.80 15.61
C GLN A 215 -45.13 -16.27 16.29
N PRO A 216 -44.76 -17.56 16.19
CA PRO A 216 -43.48 -18.04 16.68
C PRO A 216 -42.35 -17.26 16.00
N ALA A 217 -41.45 -16.66 16.79
CA ALA A 217 -40.26 -16.01 16.26
C ALA A 217 -39.50 -17.02 15.39
N GLN A 218 -39.21 -16.64 14.14
CA GLN A 218 -38.38 -17.50 13.29
C GLN A 218 -36.99 -17.61 13.93
N PRO A 219 -36.33 -18.78 13.85
CA PRO A 219 -34.96 -18.93 14.32
C PRO A 219 -34.08 -17.89 13.64
N GLU A 220 -33.46 -17.01 14.41
CA GLU A 220 -32.53 -16.02 13.86
C GLU A 220 -31.34 -16.77 13.25
N THR A 221 -31.08 -16.53 11.97
CA THR A 221 -29.91 -17.09 11.28
C THR A 221 -28.66 -16.57 11.98
N PRO A 222 -27.73 -17.43 12.42
CA PRO A 222 -26.53 -16.97 13.11
C PRO A 222 -25.71 -16.06 12.20
N SER A 223 -25.34 -14.88 12.71
CA SER A 223 -24.51 -13.91 12.00
C SER A 223 -23.03 -14.29 12.03
N PHE A 224 -22.26 -13.77 11.06
CA PHE A 224 -20.80 -13.91 11.03
C PHE A 224 -20.15 -13.31 12.29
N GLN A 225 -19.27 -14.08 12.94
CA GLN A 225 -18.54 -13.72 14.15
C GLN A 225 -17.04 -13.88 13.95
N LEU A 226 -16.28 -12.88 14.42
CA LEU A 226 -14.84 -12.99 14.56
C LEU A 226 -14.49 -13.82 15.81
N PRO A 227 -13.31 -14.45 15.87
CA PRO A 227 -12.87 -15.17 17.06
C PRO A 227 -12.79 -14.21 18.25
N ASP A 228 -13.53 -14.49 19.31
CA ASP A 228 -13.44 -13.80 20.59
C ASP A 228 -12.42 -14.53 21.47
N SER A 229 -11.32 -13.86 21.80
CA SER A 229 -10.30 -14.42 22.69
C SER A 229 -10.69 -14.34 24.17
N GLU A 230 -11.67 -13.51 24.53
CA GLU A 230 -12.07 -13.28 25.92
C GLU A 230 -13.01 -14.39 26.41
N GLY A 231 -12.45 -15.42 27.04
CA GLY A 231 -13.23 -16.45 27.76
C GLY A 231 -13.11 -17.87 27.21
N CYS A 232 -12.37 -18.07 26.13
CA CYS A 232 -12.23 -19.38 25.46
C CYS A 232 -11.23 -20.34 26.10
N SER A 233 -10.82 -20.09 27.35
CA SER A 233 -9.86 -20.94 28.10
C SER A 233 -10.49 -22.18 28.75
N LYS A 234 -11.78 -22.46 28.51
CA LYS A 234 -12.54 -23.54 29.14
C LYS A 234 -13.05 -24.55 28.09
N PRO A 235 -13.46 -25.78 28.51
CA PRO A 235 -14.18 -26.70 27.61
C PRO A 235 -15.35 -25.96 26.94
N GLY A 236 -15.31 -25.86 25.61
CA GLY A 236 -16.08 -24.89 24.82
C GLY A 236 -15.26 -24.21 23.71
N ALA A 237 -13.94 -24.44 23.64
CA ALA A 237 -13.06 -23.88 22.59
C ALA A 237 -13.42 -24.27 21.14
N ASP A 238 -14.35 -25.21 20.96
CA ASP A 238 -14.87 -25.62 19.64
C ASP A 238 -16.15 -24.87 19.26
N GLU A 239 -16.65 -23.97 20.11
CA GLU A 239 -17.80 -23.14 19.82
C GLU A 239 -17.43 -21.99 18.88
N GLU A 240 -18.41 -21.57 18.08
CA GLU A 240 -18.22 -20.54 17.06
C GLU A 240 -17.72 -19.20 17.60
N PRO A 241 -18.16 -18.69 18.76
CA PRO A 241 -17.62 -17.46 19.33
C PRO A 241 -16.12 -17.53 19.58
N CYS A 242 -15.59 -18.71 19.93
CA CYS A 242 -14.18 -18.91 20.22
C CYS A 242 -13.31 -19.12 18.97
N LEU A 243 -13.84 -19.82 17.97
CA LEU A 243 -13.12 -20.10 16.73
C LEU A 243 -13.27 -19.00 15.68
N GLY A 244 -14.36 -18.22 15.76
CA GLY A 244 -14.88 -17.41 14.67
C GLY A 244 -15.55 -18.26 13.59
N SER A 245 -16.45 -17.64 12.83
CA SER A 245 -17.26 -18.32 11.80
C SER A 245 -16.45 -19.02 10.72
N ILE A 246 -15.26 -18.51 10.37
CA ILE A 246 -14.39 -19.12 9.36
C ILE A 246 -13.87 -20.48 9.81
N ALA A 247 -13.19 -20.51 10.97
CA ALA A 247 -12.61 -21.76 11.49
C ALA A 247 -13.69 -22.72 12.00
N TRP A 248 -14.80 -22.19 12.52
CA TRP A 248 -15.95 -23.00 12.87
C TRP A 248 -16.56 -23.67 11.63
N CYS A 249 -16.77 -22.94 10.52
CA CYS A 249 -17.27 -23.52 9.28
C CYS A 249 -16.33 -24.55 8.67
N ASP A 250 -15.01 -24.37 8.80
CA ASP A 250 -14.03 -25.39 8.38
C ASP A 250 -14.19 -26.70 9.17
N LYS A 251 -14.49 -26.60 10.47
CA LYS A 251 -14.52 -27.74 11.39
C LYS A 251 -15.90 -28.41 11.46
N HIS A 252 -16.97 -27.62 11.40
CA HIS A 252 -18.35 -28.04 11.66
C HIS A 252 -19.29 -27.88 10.46
N GLY A 253 -18.86 -27.19 9.40
CA GLY A 253 -19.66 -27.05 8.18
C GLY A 253 -19.89 -28.41 7.53
N GLN A 254 -21.16 -28.83 7.44
CA GLN A 254 -21.51 -29.99 6.63
C GLN A 254 -21.45 -29.61 5.14
N GLY A 255 -20.32 -29.91 4.50
CA GLY A 255 -20.15 -29.74 3.05
C GLY A 255 -19.26 -28.56 2.66
N ASP A 256 -19.74 -27.72 1.76
CA ASP A 256 -18.97 -26.59 1.23
C ASP A 256 -18.83 -25.48 2.28
N LYS A 257 -17.58 -25.17 2.65
CA LYS A 257 -17.22 -24.06 3.55
C LYS A 257 -17.92 -22.76 3.13
N ASN A 258 -18.00 -22.49 1.84
CA ASN A 258 -18.60 -21.26 1.33
C ASN A 258 -20.10 -21.21 1.58
N ALA A 259 -20.81 -22.34 1.49
CA ALA A 259 -22.22 -22.39 1.83
C ALA A 259 -22.45 -22.12 3.34
N CYS A 260 -21.57 -22.66 4.19
CA CYS A 260 -21.60 -22.40 5.64
C CYS A 260 -21.38 -20.91 5.96
N LEU A 261 -20.46 -20.25 5.27
CA LEU A 261 -20.20 -18.81 5.43
C LEU A 261 -21.31 -17.94 4.84
N LEU A 262 -21.89 -18.36 3.72
CA LEU A 262 -23.02 -17.67 3.10
C LEU A 262 -24.24 -17.65 4.03
N THR A 263 -24.54 -18.75 4.73
CA THR A 263 -25.62 -18.78 5.73
C THR A 263 -25.40 -17.84 6.91
N ARG A 264 -24.18 -17.34 7.10
CA ARG A 264 -23.80 -16.37 8.13
C ARG A 264 -23.70 -14.93 7.59
N GLY A 265 -24.08 -14.71 6.33
CA GLY A 265 -24.00 -13.41 5.67
C GLY A 265 -22.60 -13.06 5.14
N LEU A 266 -21.76 -14.07 4.83
CA LEU A 266 -20.49 -13.85 4.14
C LEU A 266 -20.45 -14.62 2.81
N ASP A 267 -20.72 -13.92 1.71
CA ASP A 267 -20.53 -14.45 0.36
C ASP A 267 -19.05 -14.36 -0.08
N VAL A 268 -18.29 -15.43 0.24
CA VAL A 268 -16.88 -15.55 -0.12
C VAL A 268 -16.67 -15.50 -1.64
N LYS A 269 -17.63 -15.98 -2.42
CA LYS A 269 -17.51 -16.03 -3.88
C LYS A 269 -17.69 -14.63 -4.48
N ALA A 270 -18.71 -13.89 -4.04
CA ALA A 270 -18.89 -12.49 -4.42
C ALA A 270 -17.69 -11.63 -3.99
N PHE A 271 -17.14 -11.89 -2.80
CA PHE A 271 -15.92 -11.25 -2.33
C PHE A 271 -14.72 -11.57 -3.23
N GLU A 272 -14.48 -12.84 -3.58
CA GLU A 272 -13.37 -13.25 -4.45
C GLU A 272 -13.51 -12.65 -5.86
N GLU A 273 -14.71 -12.65 -6.45
CA GLU A 273 -14.97 -12.04 -7.77
C GLU A 273 -14.72 -10.53 -7.74
N THR A 274 -15.16 -9.84 -6.68
CA THR A 274 -14.91 -8.41 -6.48
C THR A 274 -13.41 -8.13 -6.32
N PHE A 275 -12.73 -8.91 -5.48
CA PHE A 275 -11.30 -8.81 -5.24
C PHE A 275 -10.49 -9.06 -6.51
N GLN A 276 -10.86 -10.06 -7.32
CA GLN A 276 -10.25 -10.33 -8.63
C GLN A 276 -10.37 -9.13 -9.58
N GLY A 277 -11.53 -8.46 -9.60
CA GLY A 277 -11.73 -7.23 -10.36
C GLY A 277 -10.82 -6.09 -9.93
N LEU A 278 -10.53 -5.98 -8.63
CA LEU A 278 -9.65 -4.96 -8.07
C LEU A 278 -8.16 -5.22 -8.34
N ILE A 279 -7.72 -6.48 -8.28
CA ILE A 279 -6.30 -6.81 -8.50
C ILE A 279 -5.92 -6.92 -9.98
N ALA A 280 -6.88 -7.07 -10.89
CA ALA A 280 -6.57 -7.22 -12.32
C ALA A 280 -5.83 -6.00 -12.91
N PRO A 281 -6.24 -4.74 -12.64
CA PRO A 281 -5.46 -3.56 -13.03
C PRO A 281 -4.08 -3.51 -12.38
N VAL A 282 -3.99 -3.89 -11.09
CA VAL A 282 -2.71 -3.92 -10.35
C VAL A 282 -1.73 -4.90 -11.00
N LYS A 283 -2.21 -6.06 -11.45
CA LYS A 283 -1.39 -7.06 -12.16
C LYS A 283 -0.80 -6.50 -13.45
N GLU A 284 -1.60 -5.84 -14.28
CA GLU A 284 -1.12 -5.24 -15.54
C GLU A 284 -0.14 -4.09 -15.27
N GLY A 285 -0.36 -3.32 -14.21
CA GLY A 285 0.59 -2.33 -13.72
C GLY A 285 1.94 -2.95 -13.36
N ILE A 286 1.93 -3.99 -12.51
CA ILE A 286 3.15 -4.71 -12.08
C ILE A 286 3.93 -5.26 -13.28
N LEU A 287 3.24 -5.86 -14.26
CA LEU A 287 3.88 -6.38 -15.46
C LEU A 287 4.49 -5.28 -16.32
N THR A 288 3.79 -4.16 -16.50
CA THR A 288 4.29 -3.00 -17.25
C THR A 288 5.55 -2.43 -16.60
N TRP A 289 5.57 -2.30 -15.29
CA TRP A 289 6.73 -1.82 -14.55
C TRP A 289 7.90 -2.80 -14.56
N ALA A 290 7.63 -4.10 -14.40
CA ALA A 290 8.66 -5.13 -14.54
C ALA A 290 9.35 -5.07 -15.92
N GLN A 291 8.59 -4.78 -16.98
CA GLN A 291 9.15 -4.54 -18.32
C GLN A 291 10.03 -3.29 -18.36
N ASN A 292 9.63 -2.19 -17.71
CA ASN A 292 10.43 -0.95 -17.67
C ASN A 292 11.73 -1.13 -16.89
N VAL A 293 11.67 -1.76 -15.71
CA VAL A 293 12.86 -2.12 -14.91
C VAL A 293 13.82 -2.97 -15.74
N THR A 294 13.30 -3.98 -16.45
CA THR A 294 14.10 -4.84 -17.33
C THR A 294 14.76 -4.06 -18.47
N LYS A 295 14.01 -3.16 -19.13
CA LYS A 295 14.54 -2.33 -20.22
C LYS A 295 15.62 -1.36 -19.73
N ASN A 296 15.40 -0.70 -18.60
CA ASN A 296 16.33 0.26 -18.02
C ASN A 296 17.64 -0.43 -17.59
N ALA A 297 17.54 -1.58 -16.91
CA ALA A 297 18.70 -2.39 -16.57
C ALA A 297 19.49 -2.82 -17.82
N ALA A 298 18.79 -3.28 -18.88
CA ALA A 298 19.45 -3.64 -20.13
C ALA A 298 20.14 -2.46 -20.82
N LEU A 299 19.49 -1.28 -20.88
CA LEU A 299 20.05 -0.08 -21.50
C LEU A 299 21.29 0.42 -20.75
N ARG A 300 21.24 0.46 -19.40
CA ARG A 300 22.38 0.82 -18.55
C ARG A 300 23.61 -0.02 -18.88
N GLU A 301 23.42 -1.32 -18.98
CA GLU A 301 24.48 -2.30 -19.23
C GLU A 301 25.05 -2.20 -20.66
N ILE A 302 24.21 -1.94 -21.66
CA ILE A 302 24.65 -1.65 -23.03
C ILE A 302 25.51 -0.38 -23.08
N LEU A 303 25.12 0.68 -22.37
CA LEU A 303 25.86 1.95 -22.35
C LEU A 303 27.24 1.81 -21.69
N PHE A 304 27.36 0.95 -20.68
CA PHE A 304 28.65 0.64 -20.04
C PHE A 304 29.48 -0.42 -20.79
N ASN A 305 29.08 -0.79 -22.02
CA ASN A 305 29.74 -1.79 -22.85
C ASN A 305 29.98 -3.12 -22.10
N SER A 306 29.00 -3.52 -21.29
CA SER A 306 29.13 -4.71 -20.44
C SER A 306 28.84 -5.99 -21.23
N THR A 307 29.25 -7.13 -20.67
CA THR A 307 29.00 -8.41 -21.31
C THR A 307 27.53 -8.81 -21.20
N LYS A 308 27.08 -9.75 -22.03
CA LYS A 308 25.73 -10.31 -21.95
C LYS A 308 25.42 -10.87 -20.56
N GLU A 309 26.41 -11.48 -19.92
CA GLU A 309 26.30 -12.05 -18.57
C GLU A 309 26.13 -10.96 -17.52
N ALA A 310 26.87 -9.85 -17.63
CA ALA A 310 26.71 -8.69 -16.76
C ALA A 310 25.31 -8.08 -16.92
N ALA A 311 24.86 -7.88 -18.16
CA ALA A 311 23.52 -7.39 -18.46
C ALA A 311 22.41 -8.28 -17.86
N GLN A 312 22.51 -9.59 -18.03
CA GLN A 312 21.55 -10.55 -17.48
C GLN A 312 21.54 -10.54 -15.95
N LYS A 313 22.72 -10.43 -15.31
CA LYS A 313 22.84 -10.33 -13.85
C LYS A 313 22.18 -9.05 -13.33
N SER A 314 22.43 -7.92 -13.99
CA SER A 314 21.83 -6.61 -13.68
C SER A 314 20.31 -6.66 -13.77
N ILE A 315 19.76 -7.17 -14.89
CA ILE A 315 18.32 -7.37 -15.07
C ILE A 315 17.73 -8.24 -13.97
N THR A 316 18.37 -9.37 -13.65
CA THR A 316 17.86 -10.30 -12.63
C THR A 316 17.81 -9.63 -11.25
N THR A 317 18.86 -8.87 -10.92
CA THR A 317 19.00 -8.19 -9.61
C THR A 317 17.98 -7.07 -9.46
N ASP A 318 17.84 -6.23 -10.49
CA ASP A 318 16.90 -5.10 -10.48
C ASP A 318 15.46 -5.61 -10.47
N LEU A 319 15.15 -6.64 -11.26
CA LEU A 319 13.82 -7.22 -11.31
C LEU A 319 13.45 -7.90 -9.99
N SER A 320 14.37 -8.65 -9.36
CA SER A 320 14.10 -9.25 -8.04
C SER A 320 13.87 -8.18 -6.98
N GLY A 321 14.73 -7.16 -6.93
CA GLY A 321 14.58 -6.07 -5.96
C GLY A 321 13.27 -5.29 -6.14
N TYR A 322 12.84 -5.10 -7.38
CA TYR A 322 11.54 -4.53 -7.69
C TYR A 322 10.39 -5.43 -7.19
N MET A 323 10.43 -6.73 -7.45
CA MET A 323 9.39 -7.67 -7.01
C MET A 323 9.31 -7.78 -5.48
N ASP A 324 10.45 -7.73 -4.78
CA ASP A 324 10.49 -7.73 -3.32
C ASP A 324 9.81 -6.47 -2.74
N LYS A 325 10.07 -5.30 -3.33
CA LYS A 325 9.40 -4.03 -2.95
C LYS A 325 7.90 -4.06 -3.23
N VAL A 326 7.49 -4.55 -4.41
CA VAL A 326 6.08 -4.72 -4.76
C VAL A 326 5.39 -5.64 -3.78
N GLN A 327 6.00 -6.79 -3.46
CA GLN A 327 5.45 -7.74 -2.49
C GLN A 327 5.26 -7.07 -1.12
N GLY A 328 6.30 -6.42 -0.58
CA GLY A 328 6.22 -5.76 0.72
C GLY A 328 5.16 -4.65 0.76
N SER A 329 5.01 -3.89 -0.32
CA SER A 329 3.97 -2.85 -0.43
C SER A 329 2.57 -3.45 -0.50
N LEU A 330 2.36 -4.46 -1.37
CA LEU A 330 1.07 -5.14 -1.51
C LEU A 330 0.64 -5.85 -0.23
N GLU A 331 1.56 -6.51 0.48
CA GLU A 331 1.26 -7.15 1.76
C GLU A 331 0.78 -6.11 2.79
N LYS A 332 1.51 -4.99 2.92
CA LYS A 332 1.14 -3.91 3.85
C LYS A 332 -0.23 -3.33 3.51
N GLN A 333 -0.51 -3.08 2.24
CA GLN A 333 -1.78 -2.49 1.82
C GLN A 333 -2.94 -3.48 1.86
N ALA A 334 -2.71 -4.75 1.53
CA ALA A 334 -3.71 -5.79 1.67
C ALA A 334 -4.10 -5.98 3.14
N LEU A 335 -3.12 -5.98 4.06
CA LEU A 335 -3.39 -6.04 5.50
C LEU A 335 -4.17 -4.81 5.98
N GLU A 336 -3.79 -3.60 5.56
CA GLU A 336 -4.49 -2.37 5.95
C GLU A 336 -5.91 -2.31 5.36
N GLY A 337 -6.08 -2.68 4.09
CA GLY A 337 -7.38 -2.74 3.43
C GLY A 337 -8.30 -3.79 4.05
N LEU A 338 -7.77 -4.98 4.35
CA LEU A 338 -8.49 -6.04 5.05
C LEU A 338 -8.91 -5.57 6.45
N ARG A 339 -8.00 -4.94 7.20
CA ARG A 339 -8.28 -4.37 8.52
C ARG A 339 -9.41 -3.35 8.45
N LYS A 340 -9.29 -2.33 7.60
CA LYS A 340 -10.33 -1.29 7.44
C LYS A 340 -11.68 -1.86 7.01
N GLY A 341 -11.65 -2.83 6.08
CA GLY A 341 -12.85 -3.55 5.64
C GLY A 341 -13.53 -4.30 6.78
N LEU A 342 -12.75 -5.02 7.60
CA LEU A 342 -13.24 -5.75 8.76
C LEU A 342 -13.75 -4.82 9.86
N GLU A 343 -13.06 -3.73 10.17
CA GLU A 343 -13.51 -2.72 11.15
C GLU A 343 -14.89 -2.16 10.78
N LYS A 344 -15.06 -1.86 9.49
CA LYS A 344 -16.32 -1.33 8.96
C LYS A 344 -17.44 -2.38 8.93
N TYR A 345 -17.11 -3.63 8.60
CA TYR A 345 -18.08 -4.73 8.60
C TYR A 345 -18.54 -5.06 10.03
N ALA A 346 -17.60 -5.19 10.97
CA ALA A 346 -17.89 -5.48 12.37
C ALA A 346 -18.53 -4.31 13.12
N GLY A 347 -18.47 -3.09 12.58
CA GLY A 347 -18.94 -1.88 13.25
C GLY A 347 -18.15 -1.56 14.53
N GLN A 348 -16.96 -2.12 14.67
CA GLN A 348 -16.07 -1.96 15.82
C GLN A 348 -14.64 -1.80 15.33
N LYS A 349 -13.85 -1.00 16.06
CA LYS A 349 -12.43 -0.81 15.76
C LYS A 349 -11.64 -2.04 16.18
N LEU A 350 -10.86 -2.60 15.27
CA LEU A 350 -10.07 -3.81 15.49
C LEU A 350 -8.64 -3.37 15.80
N PHE A 351 -8.29 -3.36 17.09
CA PHE A 351 -6.96 -3.09 17.68
C PHE A 351 -6.30 -1.75 17.33
#